data_AF-A0A918XHZ4-F1
#
_entry.id   AF-A0A918XHZ4-F1
#
_cell.length_a   1.000
_cell.length_b   1.000
_cell.length_c   1.000
_cell.angle_alpha   90.00
_cell.angle_beta   90.00
_cell.angle_gamma   90.00
#
_symmetry.space_group_name_H-M   'P 1'
#
loop_
_entity.id
_entity.type
_entity.pdbx_description
1 polymer ?
#
loop_
_entity_poly.entity_id
_entity_poly.type
_entity_poly.pdbx_seq_one_letter_code
_entity_poly.pdbx_strand_id
1 'polypeptide(L)'
;MRISPDLRVAFTDSAPVGLGFVPLGLAYGVLVVQADLDWWWAGLSALLIYGGSFEFLLVGMVTAAAPLAAVAAGAFMVNFRHVFYALSFPLHRIRSGAGKAYATFALSDEAYALATSERSRTWPGRRILWSQLHMHAYWVGSATAGALVGGFVPDSVQGLDFALTALFTVLALDALKDTRSDMPTPVLAAGSALAGLLLFPDQMLVAAFAFLAAGLLVRHLASRRRPSHV
;
A
#
# COMPACT_ATOMS: atom_id res chain seq x y z
N MET A 1 2.81 9.89 34.22
CA MET A 1 2.67 9.85 32.75
C MET A 1 1.20 9.56 32.43
N ARG A 2 0.34 10.59 32.27
CA ARG A 2 -1.08 10.36 31.95
C ARG A 2 -1.17 10.01 30.47
N ILE A 3 -1.47 8.75 30.15
CA ILE A 3 -1.84 8.34 28.79
C ILE A 3 -2.97 9.27 28.34
N SER A 4 -2.73 10.08 27.31
CA SER A 4 -3.70 11.10 26.89
C SER A 4 -5.02 10.42 26.48
N PRO A 5 -6.20 11.01 26.77
CA PRO A 5 -7.48 10.49 26.31
C PRO A 5 -7.52 10.26 24.79
N ASP A 6 -6.71 11.02 24.01
CA ASP A 6 -6.59 10.84 22.58
C ASP A 6 -5.96 9.50 22.16
N LEU A 7 -5.13 8.84 23.00
CA LEU A 7 -4.52 7.55 22.65
C LEU A 7 -5.58 6.44 22.62
N ARG A 8 -6.37 6.32 23.68
CA ARG A 8 -7.42 5.30 23.79
C ARG A 8 -8.49 5.51 22.71
N VAL A 9 -8.84 6.77 22.47
CA VAL A 9 -9.81 7.13 21.45
C VAL A 9 -9.26 6.80 20.05
N ALA A 10 -8.01 7.18 19.76
CA ALA A 10 -7.35 6.85 18.51
C ALA A 10 -7.28 5.34 18.25
N PHE A 11 -7.01 4.53 19.30
CA PHE A 11 -7.05 3.07 19.22
C PHE A 11 -8.42 2.55 18.79
N THR A 12 -9.50 3.06 19.39
CA THR A 12 -10.86 2.66 19.00
C THR A 12 -11.19 3.08 17.57
N ASP A 13 -10.73 4.23 17.11
CA ASP A 13 -10.95 4.67 15.73
C ASP A 13 -10.14 3.84 14.72
N SER A 14 -8.92 3.41 15.07
CA SER A 14 -8.05 2.61 14.18
C SER A 14 -8.28 1.11 14.27
N ALA A 15 -9.01 0.62 15.28
CA ALA A 15 -9.24 -0.82 15.46
C ALA A 15 -9.87 -1.53 14.24
N PRO A 16 -10.85 -0.95 13.51
CA PRO A 16 -11.36 -1.57 12.29
C PRO A 16 -10.30 -1.74 11.20
N VAL A 17 -9.34 -0.83 11.10
CA VAL A 17 -8.20 -0.94 10.18
C VAL A 17 -7.27 -2.07 10.62
N GLY A 18 -7.07 -2.23 11.93
CA GLY A 18 -6.33 -3.35 12.51
C GLY A 18 -6.86 -4.73 12.09
N LEU A 19 -8.18 -4.88 11.86
CA LEU A 19 -8.78 -6.13 11.39
C LEU A 19 -8.32 -6.52 9.97
N GLY A 20 -7.95 -5.55 9.14
CA GLY A 20 -7.33 -5.81 7.84
C GLY A 20 -5.82 -6.01 7.95
N PHE A 21 -5.15 -5.20 8.77
CA PHE A 21 -3.69 -5.20 8.91
C PHE A 21 -3.18 -6.50 9.52
N VAL A 22 -3.85 -7.04 10.53
CA VAL A 22 -3.35 -8.20 11.26
C VAL A 22 -3.27 -9.46 10.39
N PRO A 23 -4.33 -9.89 9.68
CA PRO A 23 -4.24 -11.05 8.79
C PRO A 23 -3.21 -10.85 7.67
N LEU A 24 -3.17 -9.65 7.09
CA LEU A 24 -2.25 -9.34 5.99
C LEU A 24 -0.79 -9.33 6.46
N GLY A 25 -0.51 -8.75 7.63
CA GLY A 25 0.82 -8.74 8.23
C GLY A 25 1.24 -10.15 8.64
N LEU A 26 0.34 -10.96 9.19
CA LEU A 26 0.64 -12.37 9.47
C LEU A 26 1.05 -13.11 8.19
N ALA A 27 0.29 -12.95 7.10
CA ALA A 27 0.61 -13.56 5.81
C ALA A 27 1.96 -13.06 5.26
N TYR A 28 2.25 -11.76 5.39
CA TYR A 28 3.53 -11.17 5.01
C TYR A 28 4.70 -11.80 5.79
N GLY A 29 4.55 -11.92 7.11
CA GLY A 29 5.59 -12.50 7.96
C GLY A 29 5.91 -13.95 7.60
N VAL A 30 4.89 -14.77 7.36
CA VAL A 30 5.10 -16.15 6.91
C VAL A 30 5.75 -16.19 5.53
N LEU A 31 5.34 -15.33 4.60
CA LEU A 31 5.95 -15.22 3.28
C LEU A 31 7.46 -14.91 3.35
N VAL A 32 7.89 -14.02 4.26
CA VAL A 32 9.30 -13.70 4.45
C VAL A 32 10.11 -14.94 4.82
N VAL A 33 9.63 -15.73 5.78
CA VAL A 33 10.34 -16.95 6.23
C VAL A 33 10.32 -18.04 5.16
N GLN A 34 9.22 -18.19 4.42
CA GLN A 34 9.15 -19.13 3.30
C GLN A 34 10.02 -18.73 2.10
N ALA A 35 10.40 -17.46 2.01
CA ALA A 35 11.33 -16.94 1.02
C ALA A 35 12.80 -17.10 1.47
N ASP A 36 13.07 -17.95 2.45
CA ASP A 36 14.39 -18.21 3.05
C ASP A 36 15.06 -16.96 3.66
N LEU A 37 14.28 -15.96 4.04
CA LEU A 37 14.78 -14.79 4.78
C LEU A 37 14.60 -15.01 6.29
N ASP A 38 15.53 -14.49 7.09
CA ASP A 38 15.40 -14.54 8.54
C ASP A 38 14.13 -13.81 9.02
N TRP A 39 13.50 -14.33 10.06
CA TRP A 39 12.24 -13.80 10.61
C TRP A 39 12.27 -12.29 10.92
N TRP A 40 13.43 -11.75 11.30
CA TRP A 40 13.59 -10.33 11.66
C TRP A 40 13.44 -9.40 10.45
N TRP A 41 13.59 -9.90 9.22
CA TRP A 41 13.33 -9.13 8.00
C TRP A 41 11.90 -8.61 7.96
N ALA A 42 10.92 -9.41 8.38
CA ALA A 42 9.52 -9.03 8.37
C ALA A 42 9.25 -7.85 9.31
N GLY A 43 9.80 -7.90 10.53
CA GLY A 43 9.64 -6.82 11.51
C GLY A 43 10.38 -5.55 11.12
N LEU A 44 11.62 -5.66 10.61
CA LEU A 44 12.42 -4.50 10.21
C LEU A 44 11.87 -3.81 8.96
N SER A 45 11.48 -4.57 7.94
CA SER A 45 10.83 -3.99 6.75
C SER A 45 9.53 -3.30 7.12
N ALA A 46 8.63 -3.98 7.86
CA ALA A 46 7.37 -3.41 8.34
C ALA A 46 7.55 -2.12 9.14
N LEU A 47 8.67 -1.99 9.88
CA LEU A 47 8.98 -0.82 10.70
C LEU A 47 9.60 0.34 9.92
N LEU A 48 10.52 0.02 8.99
CA LEU A 48 11.37 1.01 8.32
C LEU A 48 10.86 1.41 6.94
N ILE A 49 10.18 0.50 6.25
CA ILE A 49 9.64 0.69 4.91
C ILE A 49 8.16 1.04 5.02
N TYR A 50 7.39 0.26 5.79
CA TYR A 50 5.96 0.47 6.01
C TYR A 50 5.18 0.67 4.70
N GLY A 51 5.49 -0.18 3.71
CA GLY A 51 5.00 -0.07 2.33
C GLY A 51 3.79 -0.95 2.00
N GLY A 52 3.36 -1.81 2.92
CA GLY A 52 2.23 -2.73 2.75
C GLY A 52 2.42 -3.61 1.51
N SER A 53 1.67 -3.34 0.44
CA SER A 53 1.76 -4.06 -0.83
C SER A 53 3.17 -4.09 -1.45
N PHE A 54 3.98 -3.03 -1.26
CA PHE A 54 5.35 -3.02 -1.76
C PHE A 54 6.25 -4.01 -1.01
N GLU A 55 5.98 -4.29 0.27
CA GLU A 55 6.83 -5.18 1.06
C GLU A 55 6.71 -6.64 0.61
N PHE A 56 5.51 -7.06 0.17
CA PHE A 56 5.34 -8.35 -0.48
C PHE A 56 6.12 -8.44 -1.80
N LEU A 57 6.08 -7.39 -2.62
CA LEU A 57 6.85 -7.33 -3.87
C LEU A 57 8.36 -7.35 -3.57
N LEU A 58 8.79 -6.61 -2.54
CA LEU A 58 10.18 -6.49 -2.13
C LEU A 58 10.80 -7.84 -1.78
N VAL A 59 10.06 -8.74 -1.13
CA VAL A 59 10.56 -10.10 -0.82
C VAL A 59 11.03 -10.80 -2.09
N GLY A 60 10.19 -10.83 -3.13
CA GLY A 60 10.56 -11.44 -4.42
C GLY A 60 11.72 -10.71 -5.13
N MET A 61 11.79 -9.38 -5.00
CA MET A 61 12.89 -8.60 -5.57
C MET A 61 14.23 -8.86 -4.86
N VAL A 62 14.21 -9.01 -3.54
CA VAL A 62 15.40 -9.30 -2.73
C VAL A 62 15.90 -10.71 -3.01
N THR A 63 15.02 -11.70 -3.04
CA THR A 63 15.40 -13.10 -3.34
C THR A 63 15.90 -13.26 -4.77
N ALA A 64 15.37 -12.50 -5.72
CA ALA A 64 15.86 -12.44 -7.10
C ALA A 64 17.12 -11.57 -7.28
N ALA A 65 17.68 -11.00 -6.21
CA ALA A 65 18.81 -10.08 -6.25
C ALA A 65 18.62 -8.92 -7.27
N ALA A 66 17.39 -8.39 -7.33
CA ALA A 66 17.04 -7.33 -8.25
C ALA A 66 17.91 -6.08 -8.03
N PRO A 67 18.30 -5.36 -9.10
CA PRO A 67 19.11 -4.16 -8.96
C PRO A 67 18.36 -3.09 -8.17
N LEU A 68 19.09 -2.32 -7.35
CA LEU A 68 18.52 -1.29 -6.48
C LEU A 68 17.65 -0.28 -7.24
N ALA A 69 18.01 0.03 -8.49
CA ALA A 69 17.21 0.88 -9.37
C ALA A 69 15.82 0.30 -9.66
N ALA A 70 15.71 -1.03 -9.86
CA ALA A 70 14.42 -1.70 -10.06
C ALA A 70 13.60 -1.67 -8.77
N VAL A 71 14.23 -1.92 -7.61
CA VAL A 71 13.56 -1.84 -6.30
C VAL A 71 13.01 -0.44 -6.05
N ALA A 72 13.80 0.60 -6.31
CA ALA A 72 13.37 1.99 -6.18
C ALA A 72 12.22 2.34 -7.13
N ALA A 73 12.29 1.89 -8.39
CA ALA A 73 11.21 2.08 -9.35
C ALA A 73 9.93 1.34 -8.93
N GLY A 74 10.05 0.11 -8.44
CA GLY A 74 8.93 -0.68 -7.89
C GLY A 74 8.28 0.01 -6.68
N ALA A 75 9.09 0.48 -5.74
CA ALA A 75 8.63 1.23 -4.58
C ALA A 75 7.83 2.46 -5.00
N PHE A 76 8.36 3.25 -5.94
CA PHE A 76 7.71 4.45 -6.44
C PHE A 76 6.42 4.14 -7.21
N MET A 77 6.43 3.16 -8.10
CA MET A 77 5.26 2.79 -8.92
C MET A 77 4.11 2.24 -8.08
N VAL A 78 4.39 1.30 -7.17
CA VAL A 78 3.36 0.67 -6.31
C VAL A 78 2.73 1.71 -5.36
N ASN A 79 3.53 2.66 -4.87
CA ASN A 79 3.12 3.68 -3.91
C ASN A 79 2.75 5.02 -4.54
N PHE A 80 2.75 5.16 -5.87
CA PHE A 80 2.54 6.44 -6.56
C PHE A 80 1.24 7.14 -6.14
N ARG A 81 0.22 6.36 -5.74
CA ARG A 81 -1.06 6.85 -5.20
C ARG A 81 -0.89 7.86 -4.05
N HIS A 82 0.15 7.72 -3.23
CA HIS A 82 0.41 8.60 -2.09
C HIS A 82 0.69 10.05 -2.49
N VAL A 83 1.16 10.30 -3.72
CA VAL A 83 1.36 11.65 -4.25
C VAL A 83 0.05 12.44 -4.24
N PHE A 84 -1.07 11.79 -4.53
CA PHE A 84 -2.39 12.44 -4.51
C PHE A 84 -2.88 12.68 -3.09
N TYR A 85 -2.62 11.76 -2.16
CA TYR A 85 -3.01 11.91 -0.76
C TYR A 85 -2.32 13.10 -0.09
N ALA A 86 -1.07 13.38 -0.48
CA ALA A 86 -0.33 14.53 0.03
C ALA A 86 -1.03 15.88 -0.23
N LEU A 87 -1.92 15.97 -1.22
CA LEU A 87 -2.63 17.20 -1.57
C LEU A 87 -3.79 17.53 -0.60
N SER A 88 -4.37 16.52 0.04
CA SER A 88 -5.59 16.66 0.86
C SER A 88 -5.42 16.20 2.31
N PHE A 89 -4.37 15.46 2.62
CA PHE A 89 -4.13 14.97 3.98
C PHE A 89 -3.96 16.16 4.96
N PRO A 90 -4.60 16.13 6.15
CA PRO A 90 -4.68 17.27 7.05
C PRO A 90 -3.39 17.54 7.86
N LEU A 91 -2.22 17.58 7.20
CA LEU A 91 -0.90 17.86 7.80
C LEU A 91 -0.86 19.20 8.55
N HIS A 92 -1.66 20.18 8.14
CA HIS A 92 -1.74 21.50 8.80
C HIS A 92 -2.22 21.41 10.26
N ARG A 93 -2.92 20.33 10.64
CA ARG A 93 -3.37 20.11 12.03
C ARG A 93 -2.25 19.61 12.94
N ILE A 94 -1.14 19.13 12.37
CA ILE A 94 0.03 18.64 13.10
C ILE A 94 1.04 19.78 13.23
N ARG A 95 1.36 20.17 14.47
CA ARG A 95 2.20 21.35 14.74
C ARG A 95 3.69 21.08 14.65
N SER A 96 4.16 19.90 15.09
CA SER A 96 5.59 19.58 15.16
C SER A 96 6.14 19.12 13.80
N GLY A 97 7.37 19.54 13.48
CA GLY A 97 8.06 19.09 12.25
C GLY A 97 8.28 17.58 12.22
N ALA A 98 8.73 17.00 13.33
CA ALA A 98 8.87 15.54 13.47
C ALA A 98 7.53 14.81 13.34
N GLY A 99 6.44 15.38 13.85
CA GLY A 99 5.10 14.82 13.70
C GLY A 99 4.65 14.84 12.23
N LYS A 100 4.92 15.91 11.50
CA LYS A 100 4.63 15.96 10.06
C LYS A 100 5.45 14.92 9.28
N ALA A 101 6.74 14.81 9.57
CA ALA A 101 7.60 13.81 8.93
C ALA A 101 7.09 12.38 9.19
N TYR A 102 6.76 12.05 10.44
CA TYR A 102 6.18 10.76 10.78
C TYR A 102 4.81 10.54 10.13
N ALA A 103 3.95 11.55 10.09
CA ALA A 103 2.63 11.42 9.47
C ALA A 103 2.70 11.19 7.96
N THR A 104 3.70 11.78 7.29
CA THR A 104 3.99 11.51 5.87
C THR A 104 4.55 10.11 5.68
N PHE A 105 5.46 9.67 6.56
CA PHE A 105 6.04 8.33 6.51
C PHE A 105 4.99 7.23 6.76
N ALA A 106 4.17 7.37 7.80
CA ALA A 106 3.14 6.41 8.19
C ALA A 106 1.82 6.63 7.44
N LEU A 107 1.87 7.17 6.22
CA LEU A 107 0.71 7.37 5.38
C LEU A 107 0.38 6.05 4.68
N SER A 108 -0.87 5.60 4.80
CA SER A 108 -1.45 4.47 4.07
C SER A 108 -2.84 4.85 3.58
N ASP A 109 -3.43 4.04 2.72
CA ASP A 109 -4.79 4.23 2.19
C ASP A 109 -5.81 4.33 3.33
N GLU A 110 -5.65 3.53 4.38
CA GLU A 110 -6.51 3.48 5.56
C GLU A 110 -6.24 4.65 6.51
N ALA A 111 -4.98 5.03 6.70
CA ALA A 111 -4.64 6.23 7.46
C ALA A 111 -5.21 7.49 6.79
N TYR A 112 -5.13 7.57 5.46
CA TYR A 112 -5.74 8.62 4.67
C TYR A 112 -7.26 8.62 4.84
N ALA A 113 -7.93 7.49 4.54
CA ALA A 113 -9.39 7.37 4.63
C ALA A 113 -9.91 7.73 6.04
N LEU A 114 -9.20 7.28 7.08
CA LEU A 114 -9.56 7.61 8.46
C LEU A 114 -9.40 9.10 8.74
N ALA A 115 -8.26 9.70 8.39
CA ALA A 115 -7.93 11.10 8.67
C ALA A 115 -8.69 12.12 7.79
N THR A 116 -9.29 11.69 6.68
CA THR A 116 -10.12 12.55 5.81
C THR A 116 -11.63 12.27 5.91
N SER A 117 -12.05 11.29 6.71
CA SER A 117 -13.48 11.03 6.97
C SER A 117 -14.21 12.22 7.58
N GLU A 118 -15.53 12.27 7.44
CA GLU A 118 -16.33 13.35 8.06
C GLU A 118 -16.14 13.43 9.58
N ARG A 119 -16.05 12.26 10.22
CA ARG A 119 -15.84 12.12 11.67
C ARG A 119 -14.49 12.67 12.13
N SER A 120 -13.49 12.71 11.26
CA SER A 120 -12.14 13.18 11.58
C SER A 120 -11.89 14.65 11.27
N ARG A 121 -12.88 15.38 10.72
CA ARG A 121 -12.78 16.83 10.44
C ARG A 121 -12.36 17.66 11.65
N THR A 122 -12.79 17.27 12.85
CA THR A 122 -12.50 17.99 14.11
C THR A 122 -11.35 17.37 14.90
N TRP A 123 -10.68 16.33 14.38
CA TRP A 123 -9.62 15.66 15.11
C TRP A 123 -8.41 16.58 15.31
N PRO A 124 -7.85 16.64 16.53
CA PRO A 124 -6.57 17.29 16.75
C PRO A 124 -5.46 16.46 16.08
N GLY A 125 -4.39 17.12 15.61
CA GLY A 125 -3.27 16.45 14.94
C GLY A 125 -2.65 15.29 15.74
N ARG A 126 -2.65 15.38 17.07
CA ARG A 126 -2.18 14.29 17.95
C ARG A 126 -3.01 13.01 17.83
N ARG A 127 -4.33 13.10 17.61
CA ARG A 127 -5.18 11.93 17.42
C ARG A 127 -4.89 11.25 16.09
N ILE A 128 -4.63 12.03 15.04
CA ILE A 128 -4.17 11.51 13.73
C ILE A 128 -2.85 10.74 13.92
N LEU A 129 -1.86 11.35 14.58
CA LEU A 129 -0.57 10.72 14.85
C LEU A 129 -0.71 9.43 15.67
N TRP A 130 -1.54 9.45 16.71
CA TRP A 130 -1.79 8.25 17.50
C TRP A 130 -2.48 7.16 16.67
N SER A 131 -3.45 7.48 15.82
CA SER A 131 -4.10 6.49 14.94
C SER A 131 -3.07 5.88 13.97
N GLN A 132 -2.21 6.69 13.37
CA GLN A 132 -1.12 6.19 12.51
C GLN A 132 -0.14 5.31 13.28
N LEU A 133 0.22 5.69 14.51
CA LEU A 133 1.09 4.86 15.35
C LEU A 133 0.47 3.51 15.68
N HIS A 134 -0.84 3.46 15.97
CA HIS A 134 -1.51 2.19 16.20
C HIS A 134 -1.52 1.32 14.94
N MET A 135 -1.84 1.89 13.78
CA MET A 135 -1.78 1.16 12.49
C MET A 135 -0.38 0.62 12.22
N HIS A 136 0.65 1.44 12.44
CA HIS A 136 2.03 1.04 12.30
C HIS A 136 2.40 -0.10 13.27
N ALA A 137 1.97 -0.01 14.52
CA ALA A 137 2.17 -1.09 15.50
C ALA A 137 1.41 -2.38 15.12
N TYR A 138 0.19 -2.27 14.57
CA TYR A 138 -0.56 -3.45 14.10
C TYR A 138 0.19 -4.15 12.97
N TRP A 139 0.71 -3.40 12.00
CA TRP A 139 1.48 -3.94 10.88
C TRP A 139 2.77 -4.61 11.35
N VAL A 140 3.61 -3.90 12.09
CA VAL A 140 4.89 -4.44 12.59
C VAL A 140 4.67 -5.64 13.51
N GLY A 141 3.70 -5.54 14.42
CA GLY A 141 3.39 -6.60 15.36
C GLY A 141 2.89 -7.86 14.67
N SER A 142 1.98 -7.72 13.71
CA SER A 142 1.46 -8.87 12.96
C SER A 142 2.46 -9.44 11.95
N ALA A 143 3.27 -8.62 11.28
CA ALA A 143 4.38 -9.06 10.44
C ALA A 143 5.40 -9.88 11.22
N THR A 144 5.83 -9.36 12.38
CA THR A 144 6.78 -10.06 13.24
C THR A 144 6.18 -11.35 13.80
N ALA A 145 4.93 -11.30 14.28
CA ALA A 145 4.23 -12.49 14.76
C ALA A 145 4.06 -13.54 13.65
N GLY A 146 3.74 -13.10 12.43
CA GLY A 146 3.60 -13.94 11.25
C GLY A 146 4.90 -14.66 10.93
N ALA A 147 6.03 -13.97 10.98
CA ALA A 147 7.34 -14.57 10.73
C ALA A 147 7.74 -15.55 11.84
N LEU A 148 7.50 -15.21 13.10
CA LEU A 148 7.76 -16.11 14.23
C LEU A 148 6.90 -17.38 14.17
N VAL A 149 5.62 -17.25 13.81
CA VAL A 149 4.72 -18.40 13.61
C VAL A 149 5.09 -19.16 12.34
N GLY A 150 5.54 -18.45 11.29
CA GLY A 150 5.98 -18.99 10.01
C GLY A 150 7.09 -20.03 10.15
N GLY A 151 8.00 -19.84 11.11
CA GLY A 151 9.05 -20.82 11.41
C GLY A 151 8.54 -22.17 11.95
N PHE A 152 7.27 -22.26 12.37
CA PHE A 152 6.61 -23.51 12.76
C PHE A 152 5.67 -24.07 11.69
N VAL A 153 5.45 -23.33 10.60
CA VAL A 153 4.61 -23.77 9.49
C VAL A 153 5.40 -24.83 8.71
N PRO A 154 4.88 -26.05 8.55
CA PRO A 154 5.55 -27.08 7.78
C PRO A 154 5.74 -26.67 6.32
N ASP A 155 6.86 -27.05 5.71
CA ASP A 155 7.17 -26.81 4.29
C ASP A 155 6.14 -27.43 3.33
N SER A 156 5.29 -28.34 3.82
CA SER A 156 4.18 -28.92 3.07
C SER A 156 3.02 -27.95 2.83
N VAL A 157 2.97 -26.81 3.54
CA VAL A 157 1.97 -25.76 3.33
C VAL A 157 2.39 -24.89 2.14
N GLN A 158 1.95 -25.31 0.95
CA GLN A 158 2.14 -24.56 -0.29
C GLN A 158 1.01 -23.53 -0.50
N GLY A 159 1.29 -22.48 -1.28
CA GLY A 159 0.28 -21.49 -1.67
C GLY A 159 0.36 -20.15 -0.93
N LEU A 160 1.35 -19.93 -0.07
CA LEU A 160 1.59 -18.63 0.54
C LEU A 160 2.28 -17.64 -0.42
N ASP A 161 3.02 -18.16 -1.39
CA ASP A 161 3.47 -17.45 -2.59
C ASP A 161 2.30 -16.88 -3.42
N PHE A 162 1.13 -17.54 -3.40
CA PHE A 162 -0.09 -17.03 -4.02
C PHE A 162 -0.69 -15.83 -3.25
N ALA A 163 -0.29 -15.55 -2.01
CA ALA A 163 -0.87 -14.45 -1.22
C ALA A 163 -0.71 -13.10 -1.93
N LEU A 164 0.43 -12.86 -2.57
CA LEU A 164 0.68 -11.63 -3.33
C LEU A 164 -0.25 -11.53 -4.55
N THR A 165 -0.39 -12.63 -5.29
CA THR A 165 -1.30 -12.73 -6.44
C THR A 165 -2.75 -12.51 -6.01
N ALA A 166 -3.18 -13.10 -4.89
CA ALA A 166 -4.51 -12.93 -4.33
C ALA A 166 -4.77 -11.46 -3.93
N LEU A 167 -3.81 -10.82 -3.24
CA LEU A 167 -3.91 -9.41 -2.84
C LEU A 167 -4.12 -8.51 -4.05
N PHE A 168 -3.24 -8.59 -5.05
CA PHE A 168 -3.37 -7.76 -6.26
C PHE A 168 -4.63 -8.10 -7.07
N THR A 169 -5.05 -9.35 -7.09
CA THR A 169 -6.29 -9.77 -7.76
C THR A 169 -7.51 -9.13 -7.09
N VAL A 170 -7.61 -9.19 -5.76
CA VAL A 170 -8.71 -8.56 -5.02
C VAL A 170 -8.72 -7.05 -5.24
N LEU A 171 -7.56 -6.40 -5.15
CA LEU A 171 -7.44 -4.96 -5.43
C LEU A 171 -7.86 -4.60 -6.86
N ALA A 172 -7.49 -5.42 -7.85
CA ALA A 172 -7.90 -5.22 -9.23
C ALA A 172 -9.42 -5.40 -9.39
N LEU A 173 -10.02 -6.41 -8.75
CA LEU A 173 -11.46 -6.63 -8.77
C LEU A 173 -12.23 -5.47 -8.11
N ASP A 174 -11.72 -4.91 -7.02
CA ASP A 174 -12.34 -3.75 -6.37
C ASP A 174 -12.21 -2.49 -7.22
N ALA A 175 -11.04 -2.25 -7.83
CA ALA A 175 -10.86 -1.17 -8.79
C ALA A 175 -11.82 -1.29 -10.00
N LEU A 176 -12.06 -2.51 -10.48
CA LEU A 176 -13.05 -2.78 -11.55
C LEU A 176 -14.48 -2.46 -11.13
N LYS A 177 -14.86 -2.75 -9.87
CA LYS A 177 -16.19 -2.44 -9.33
C LYS A 177 -16.41 -0.93 -9.23
N ASP A 178 -15.41 -0.19 -8.76
CA ASP A 178 -15.47 1.27 -8.60
C ASP A 178 -15.48 1.99 -9.96
N THR A 179 -14.79 1.43 -10.95
CA THR A 179 -14.68 2.01 -12.30
C THR A 179 -15.78 1.48 -13.25
N ARG A 180 -16.89 0.93 -12.73
CA ARG A 180 -17.97 0.35 -13.56
C ARG A 180 -18.56 1.31 -14.59
N SER A 181 -18.58 2.61 -14.30
CA SER A 181 -19.03 3.64 -15.23
C SER A 181 -17.99 4.05 -16.29
N ASP A 182 -16.75 3.57 -16.17
CA ASP A 182 -15.62 3.93 -17.03
C ASP A 182 -14.86 2.68 -17.52
N MET A 183 -15.59 1.79 -18.24
CA MET A 183 -15.04 0.57 -18.85
C MET A 183 -13.77 0.75 -19.71
N PRO A 184 -13.53 1.88 -20.39
CA PRO A 184 -12.29 2.06 -21.15
C PRO A 184 -11.01 2.07 -20.29
N THR A 185 -11.07 2.51 -19.02
CA THR A 185 -9.87 2.59 -18.17
C THR A 185 -9.33 1.22 -17.79
N PRO A 186 -10.13 0.26 -17.29
CA PRO A 186 -9.63 -1.09 -17.03
C PRO A 186 -9.13 -1.83 -18.27
N VAL A 187 -9.77 -1.63 -19.43
CA VAL A 187 -9.33 -2.24 -20.70
C VAL A 187 -7.96 -1.68 -21.10
N LEU A 188 -7.76 -0.36 -20.97
CA LEU A 188 -6.47 0.27 -21.22
C LEU A 188 -5.40 -0.23 -20.25
N ALA A 189 -5.74 -0.41 -18.97
CA ALA A 189 -4.81 -0.94 -17.97
C ALA A 189 -4.41 -2.39 -18.30
N ALA A 190 -5.37 -3.26 -18.64
CA ALA A 190 -5.11 -4.63 -19.04
C ALA A 190 -4.26 -4.72 -20.32
N GLY A 191 -4.58 -3.91 -21.34
CA GLY A 191 -3.79 -3.82 -22.56
C GLY A 191 -2.38 -3.29 -22.32
N SER A 192 -2.22 -2.33 -21.42
CA SER A 192 -0.92 -1.77 -21.02
C SER A 192 -0.06 -2.78 -20.27
N ALA A 193 -0.67 -3.56 -19.38
CA ALA A 193 -0.02 -4.67 -18.67
C ALA A 193 0.45 -5.75 -19.66
N LEU A 194 -0.41 -6.15 -20.61
CA LEU A 194 -0.08 -7.14 -21.63
C LEU A 194 1.04 -6.64 -22.56
N ALA A 195 0.97 -5.39 -23.01
CA ALA A 195 2.03 -4.79 -23.83
C ALA A 195 3.36 -4.70 -23.07
N GLY A 196 3.32 -4.32 -21.79
CA GLY A 196 4.50 -4.30 -20.92
C GLY A 196 5.12 -5.69 -20.80
N LEU A 197 4.30 -6.72 -20.59
CA LEU A 197 4.77 -8.11 -20.46
C LEU A 197 5.41 -8.63 -21.76
N LEU A 198 4.80 -8.35 -22.91
CA LEU A 198 5.26 -8.85 -24.21
C LEU A 198 6.47 -8.10 -24.76
N LEU A 199 6.57 -6.80 -24.52
CA LEU A 199 7.61 -5.94 -25.10
C LEU A 199 8.81 -5.75 -24.16
N PHE A 200 8.56 -5.72 -22.84
CA PHE A 200 9.55 -5.38 -21.82
C PHE A 200 9.39 -6.26 -20.57
N PRO A 201 9.55 -7.59 -20.67
CA PRO A 201 9.29 -8.51 -19.55
C PRO A 201 10.07 -8.16 -18.27
N ASP A 202 11.35 -7.79 -18.40
CA ASP A 202 12.22 -7.44 -17.26
C ASP A 202 11.84 -6.10 -16.59
N GLN A 203 11.12 -5.23 -17.30
CA GLN A 203 10.70 -3.90 -16.83
C GLN A 203 9.18 -3.73 -16.92
N MET A 204 8.45 -4.85 -16.86
CA MET A 204 7.02 -4.89 -17.16
C MET A 204 6.25 -3.85 -16.37
N LEU A 205 6.54 -3.69 -15.08
CA LEU A 205 5.85 -2.75 -14.20
C LEU A 205 5.99 -1.31 -14.73
N VAL A 206 7.22 -0.86 -14.99
CA VAL A 206 7.50 0.50 -15.48
C VAL A 206 6.87 0.72 -16.86
N ALA A 207 7.01 -0.26 -17.76
CA ALA A 207 6.43 -0.20 -19.10
C ALA A 207 4.89 -0.11 -19.05
N ALA A 208 4.24 -0.96 -18.25
CA ALA A 208 2.79 -0.98 -18.11
C ALA A 208 2.24 0.35 -17.57
N PHE A 209 2.88 0.92 -16.54
CA PHE A 209 2.49 2.23 -16.01
C PHE A 209 2.72 3.35 -17.03
N ALA A 210 3.82 3.32 -17.78
CA ALA A 210 4.10 4.31 -18.82
C ALA A 210 3.06 4.26 -19.95
N PHE A 211 2.71 3.06 -20.42
CA PHE A 211 1.67 2.88 -21.44
C PHE A 211 0.29 3.31 -20.94
N LEU A 212 -0.06 2.96 -19.69
CA LEU A 212 -1.31 3.38 -19.09
C LEU A 212 -1.38 4.91 -18.97
N ALA A 213 -0.32 5.54 -18.47
CA ALA A 213 -0.24 7.00 -18.33
C ALA A 213 -0.35 7.70 -19.70
N ALA A 214 0.37 7.21 -20.71
CA ALA A 214 0.30 7.75 -22.06
C ALA A 214 -1.11 7.59 -22.65
N GLY A 215 -1.73 6.42 -22.49
CA GLY A 215 -3.10 6.18 -22.97
C GLY A 215 -4.14 7.05 -22.28
N LEU A 216 -4.02 7.25 -20.96
CA LEU A 216 -4.90 8.15 -20.20
C LEU A 216 -4.70 9.61 -20.63
N LEU A 217 -3.46 10.03 -20.90
CA LEU A 217 -3.16 11.37 -21.40
C LEU A 217 -3.79 11.59 -22.78
N VAL A 218 -3.64 10.64 -23.71
CA VAL A 218 -4.26 10.70 -25.03
C VAL A 218 -5.79 10.78 -24.89
N ARG A 219 -6.38 9.97 -24.01
CA ARG A 219 -7.83 9.98 -23.75
C ARG A 219 -8.29 11.33 -23.22
N HIS A 220 -7.57 11.92 -22.27
CA HIS A 220 -7.87 13.24 -21.70
C HIS A 220 -7.76 14.36 -22.74
N LEU A 221 -6.74 14.32 -23.60
CA LEU A 221 -6.59 15.29 -24.68
C LEU A 221 -7.68 15.13 -25.74
N ALA A 222 -8.12 13.91 -26.03
CA ALA A 222 -9.21 13.62 -26.96
C ALA A 222 -10.59 14.05 -26.40
N SER A 223 -10.85 13.82 -25.12
CA SER A 223 -12.12 14.22 -24.48
C SER A 223 -12.27 15.74 -24.38
N ARG A 224 -11.18 16.48 -24.15
CA ARG A 224 -11.17 17.95 -24.20
C ARG A 224 -11.47 18.55 -25.57
N ARG A 225 -11.31 17.78 -26.65
CA ARG A 225 -11.56 18.23 -28.03
C ARG A 225 -12.99 17.98 -28.51
N ARG A 226 -13.82 17.24 -27.75
CA ARG A 226 -15.25 17.12 -28.06
C ARG A 226 -15.95 18.40 -27.56
N PRO A 227 -16.50 19.25 -28.46
CA PRO A 227 -17.37 20.34 -28.03
C PRO A 227 -18.58 19.72 -27.32
N SER A 228 -18.94 20.29 -26.17
CA SER A 228 -20.20 20.00 -25.50
C SER A 228 -21.37 20.36 -26.43
N HIS A 229 -21.87 19.36 -27.16
CA HIS A 229 -23.23 19.39 -27.69
C HIS A 229 -24.14 18.80 -26.63
N VAL A 230 -24.61 19.66 -25.72
CA VAL A 230 -26.00 19.82 -25.22
C VAL A 230 -26.03 21.11 -24.42
#